data_AF-C7ME29-F1
#
_entry.id   AF-C7ME29-F1
#
_cell.length_a   1.000
_cell.length_b   1.000
_cell.length_c   1.000
_cell.angle_alpha   90.00
_cell.angle_beta   90.00
_cell.angle_gamma   90.00
#
_symmetry.space_group_name_H-M   'P 1'
#
loop_
_entity.id
_entity.type
_entity.pdbx_description
1 polymer ?
#
loop_
_entity_poly.entity_id
_entity_poly.type
_entity_poly.pdbx_seq_one_letter_code
_entity_poly.pdbx_strand_id
1 'polypeptide(L)'
;MVVDDDTLREDVTEPTALAAWCAQHPQDPRTVAYLRMLGRLDEAAIAGRHALAQEGLSPVMRAVRRARYAQVLQWQGAFLSAEEQLDLAAEETGLEDPTSPSSLSVLAAVFQHRAKCRFEHALAAQQQGCPDAAAQRWDAALEDARRALFMRERLGVADEAAIASSRQTVARLSRRDLAAGATPSA
;
A
#
# COMPACT_ATOMS: atom_id res chain seq x y z
N MET A 1 -10.74 -6.93 11.57
CA MET A 1 -9.51 -6.92 10.75
C MET A 1 -8.39 -6.47 11.65
N VAL A 2 -7.42 -7.35 11.87
CA VAL A 2 -6.19 -7.03 12.62
C VAL A 2 -5.13 -6.65 11.58
N VAL A 3 -4.21 -5.76 11.92
CA VAL A 3 -3.05 -5.45 11.06
C VAL A 3 -1.83 -6.04 11.73
N ASP A 4 -1.06 -6.84 11.00
CA ASP A 4 0.18 -7.42 11.47
C ASP A 4 1.23 -6.32 11.67
N ASP A 5 1.82 -6.23 12.87
CA ASP A 5 2.73 -5.14 13.25
C ASP A 5 4.14 -5.24 12.60
N ASP A 6 4.50 -6.43 12.09
CA ASP A 6 5.78 -6.68 11.45
C ASP A 6 5.74 -6.34 9.95
N THR A 7 4.61 -6.58 9.30
CA THR A 7 4.43 -6.46 7.85
C THR A 7 3.46 -5.34 7.44
N LEU A 8 2.63 -4.83 8.36
CA LEU A 8 1.52 -3.90 8.10
C LEU A 8 0.44 -4.44 7.16
N ARG A 9 0.35 -5.77 7.04
CA ARG A 9 -0.63 -6.50 6.23
C ARG A 9 -1.91 -6.75 7.01
N GLU A 10 -3.02 -6.80 6.30
CA GLU A 10 -4.34 -7.03 6.89
C GLU A 10 -4.63 -8.54 7.10
N ASP A 11 -5.05 -8.91 8.32
CA ASP A 11 -5.52 -10.25 8.67
C ASP A 11 -7.04 -10.39 8.58
N VAL A 12 -7.46 -11.50 7.96
CA VAL A 12 -8.88 -11.85 7.77
C VAL A 12 -9.39 -12.68 8.95
N THR A 13 -10.39 -12.17 9.64
CA THR A 13 -11.04 -12.86 10.77
C THR A 13 -11.95 -14.02 10.29
N GLU A 14 -12.59 -13.90 9.13
CA GLU A 14 -13.55 -14.88 8.57
C GLU A 14 -13.17 -15.29 7.13
N PRO A 15 -12.10 -16.08 6.94
CA PRO A 15 -11.57 -16.40 5.61
C PRO A 15 -12.55 -17.19 4.73
N THR A 16 -13.35 -18.09 5.32
CA THR A 16 -14.34 -18.89 4.58
C THR A 16 -15.47 -18.03 4.00
N ALA A 17 -15.99 -17.08 4.78
CA ALA A 17 -17.03 -16.16 4.33
C ALA A 17 -16.51 -15.25 3.21
N LEU A 18 -15.28 -14.75 3.34
CA LEU A 18 -14.64 -13.92 2.33
C LEU A 18 -14.38 -14.70 1.03
N ALA A 19 -13.96 -15.97 1.13
CA ALA A 19 -13.78 -16.83 -0.03
C ALA A 19 -15.10 -17.11 -0.77
N ALA A 20 -16.19 -17.36 -0.04
CA ALA A 20 -17.52 -17.54 -0.61
C ALA A 20 -18.01 -16.27 -1.32
N TRP A 21 -17.74 -15.10 -0.74
CA TRP A 21 -18.06 -13.81 -1.37
C TRP A 21 -17.31 -13.63 -2.70
N CYS A 22 -16.00 -13.91 -2.73
CA CYS A 22 -15.20 -13.82 -3.96
C CYS A 22 -15.74 -14.72 -5.08
N ALA A 23 -16.20 -15.92 -4.73
CA ALA A 23 -16.79 -16.85 -5.69
C ALA A 23 -18.12 -16.34 -6.28
N GLN A 24 -18.90 -15.59 -5.50
CA GLN A 24 -20.17 -14.99 -5.95
C GLN A 24 -19.97 -13.68 -6.73
N HIS A 25 -18.82 -13.01 -6.55
CA HIS A 25 -18.55 -11.70 -7.14
C HIS A 25 -17.21 -11.64 -7.91
N PRO A 26 -16.94 -12.54 -8.87
CA PRO A 26 -15.61 -12.66 -9.49
C PRO A 26 -15.16 -11.41 -10.27
N GLN A 27 -16.10 -10.58 -10.72
CA GLN A 27 -15.82 -9.37 -11.50
C GLN A 27 -15.84 -8.08 -10.66
N ASP A 28 -16.20 -8.16 -9.37
CA ASP A 28 -16.22 -6.98 -8.50
C ASP A 28 -14.78 -6.48 -8.25
N PRO A 29 -14.49 -5.18 -8.39
CA PRO A 29 -13.15 -4.63 -8.16
C PRO A 29 -12.57 -4.86 -6.76
N ARG A 30 -13.41 -5.20 -5.77
CA ARG A 30 -12.99 -5.55 -4.39
C ARG A 30 -12.39 -6.96 -4.31
N THR A 31 -12.74 -7.84 -5.24
CA THR A 31 -12.24 -9.23 -5.30
C THR A 31 -10.71 -9.30 -5.33
N VAL A 32 -10.04 -8.32 -5.96
CA VAL A 32 -8.57 -8.21 -5.94
C VAL A 32 -8.02 -8.13 -4.51
N ALA A 33 -8.58 -7.24 -3.69
CA ALA A 33 -8.14 -7.03 -2.32
C ALA A 33 -8.46 -8.25 -1.44
N TYR A 34 -9.61 -8.87 -1.64
CA TYR A 34 -10.05 -10.02 -0.86
C TYR A 34 -9.27 -11.30 -1.19
N LEU A 35 -9.01 -11.57 -2.47
CA LEU A 35 -8.13 -12.68 -2.87
C LEU A 35 -6.72 -12.50 -2.31
N ARG A 36 -6.19 -11.26 -2.32
CA ARG A 36 -4.91 -10.93 -1.69
C ARG A 36 -4.93 -11.27 -0.19
N MET A 37 -5.93 -10.77 0.54
CA MET A 37 -6.08 -11.01 1.98
C MET A 37 -6.26 -12.51 2.32
N LEU A 38 -6.78 -13.32 1.39
CA LEU A 38 -6.88 -14.78 1.52
C LEU A 38 -5.57 -15.52 1.15
N GLY A 39 -4.50 -14.81 0.80
CA GLY A 39 -3.24 -15.40 0.33
C GLY A 39 -3.31 -16.01 -1.08
N ARG A 40 -4.42 -15.84 -1.81
CA ARG A 40 -4.62 -16.34 -3.19
C ARG A 40 -4.01 -15.37 -4.20
N LEU A 41 -2.70 -15.14 -4.07
CA LEU A 41 -2.00 -14.02 -4.73
C LEU A 41 -2.01 -14.12 -6.25
N ASP A 42 -1.89 -15.33 -6.83
CA ASP A 42 -1.92 -15.50 -8.29
C ASP A 42 -3.28 -15.16 -8.88
N GLU A 43 -4.35 -15.57 -8.21
CA GLU A 43 -5.72 -15.24 -8.59
C GLU A 43 -5.99 -13.74 -8.41
N ALA A 44 -5.49 -13.15 -7.32
CA ALA A 44 -5.57 -11.71 -7.10
C ALA A 44 -4.83 -10.93 -8.21
N ALA A 45 -3.69 -11.43 -8.68
CA ALA A 45 -2.91 -10.80 -9.74
C ALA A 45 -3.63 -10.88 -11.10
N ILE A 46 -4.24 -12.03 -11.41
CA ILE A 46 -5.10 -12.20 -12.60
C ILE A 46 -6.29 -11.22 -12.53
N ALA A 47 -7.01 -11.19 -11.41
CA ALA A 47 -8.14 -10.29 -11.21
C ALA A 47 -7.70 -8.81 -11.29
N GLY A 48 -6.54 -8.45 -10.74
CA GLY A 48 -5.98 -7.09 -10.79
C GLY A 48 -5.67 -6.64 -12.22
N ARG A 49 -5.06 -7.50 -13.04
CA ARG A 49 -4.81 -7.22 -14.46
C ARG A 49 -6.11 -7.07 -15.25
N HIS A 50 -7.10 -7.94 -15.02
CA HIS A 50 -8.42 -7.82 -15.66
C HIS A 50 -9.13 -6.53 -15.26
N ALA A 51 -9.09 -6.16 -13.99
CA ALA A 51 -9.67 -4.90 -13.53
C ALA A 51 -8.96 -3.70 -14.20
N LEU A 52 -7.64 -3.72 -14.36
CA LEU A 52 -6.91 -2.64 -15.04
C LEU A 52 -7.19 -2.56 -16.54
N ALA A 53 -7.47 -3.68 -17.19
CA ALA A 53 -7.74 -3.75 -18.62
C ALA A 53 -9.16 -3.31 -19.02
N GLN A 54 -10.05 -3.01 -18.06
CA GLN A 54 -11.39 -2.52 -18.39
C GLN A 54 -11.31 -1.16 -19.09
N GLU A 55 -12.06 -1.01 -20.18
CA GLU A 55 -12.17 0.24 -20.93
C GLU A 55 -13.03 1.28 -20.19
N GLY A 56 -12.87 2.56 -20.56
CA GLY A 56 -13.71 3.65 -20.05
C GLY A 56 -13.44 4.06 -18.59
N LEU A 57 -12.34 3.61 -17.99
CA LEU A 57 -11.95 4.04 -16.65
C LEU A 57 -11.46 5.49 -16.65
N SER A 58 -12.02 6.30 -15.76
CA SER A 58 -11.42 7.58 -15.42
C SER A 58 -10.01 7.36 -14.83
N PRO A 59 -9.08 8.32 -15.02
CA PRO A 59 -7.76 8.28 -14.40
C PRO A 59 -7.80 7.97 -12.89
N VAL A 60 -8.68 8.60 -12.12
CA VAL A 60 -8.80 8.32 -10.68
C VAL A 60 -9.23 6.87 -10.40
N MET A 61 -10.18 6.32 -11.17
CA MET A 61 -10.55 4.91 -11.04
C MET A 61 -9.40 3.97 -11.40
N ARG A 62 -8.61 4.33 -12.41
CA ARG A 62 -7.43 3.57 -12.82
C ARG A 62 -6.35 3.60 -11.74
N ALA A 63 -6.11 4.76 -11.12
CA ALA A 63 -5.20 4.92 -9.99
C ALA A 63 -5.58 3.98 -8.83
N VAL A 64 -6.87 3.93 -8.45
CA VAL A 64 -7.38 3.02 -7.42
C VAL A 64 -7.11 1.55 -7.77
N ARG A 65 -7.34 1.16 -9.02
CA ARG A 65 -7.11 -0.22 -9.48
C ARG A 65 -5.62 -0.57 -9.53
N ARG A 66 -4.77 0.37 -9.94
CA ARG A 66 -3.31 0.22 -9.92
C ARG A 66 -2.80 0.03 -8.50
N ALA A 67 -3.27 0.85 -7.56
CA ALA A 67 -2.89 0.72 -6.16
C ALA A 67 -3.28 -0.64 -5.56
N ARG A 68 -4.44 -1.20 -5.94
CA ARG A 68 -4.85 -2.56 -5.52
C ARG A 68 -3.97 -3.64 -6.14
N TYR A 69 -3.67 -3.54 -7.44
CA TYR A 69 -2.78 -4.50 -8.10
C TYR A 69 -1.36 -4.44 -7.54
N ALA A 70 -0.84 -3.24 -7.25
CA ALA A 70 0.44 -3.05 -6.60
C ALA A 70 0.53 -3.73 -5.24
N GLN A 71 -0.53 -3.69 -4.44
CA GLN A 71 -0.58 -4.41 -3.16
C GLN A 71 -0.50 -5.93 -3.32
N VAL A 72 -1.02 -6.49 -4.42
CA VAL A 72 -0.83 -7.92 -4.74
C VAL A 72 0.64 -8.20 -5.04
N LEU A 73 1.26 -7.39 -5.90
CA LEU A 73 2.66 -7.51 -6.27
C LEU A 73 3.59 -7.37 -5.05
N GLN A 74 3.29 -6.42 -4.15
CA GLN A 74 3.98 -6.27 -2.86
C GLN A 74 3.90 -7.57 -2.06
N TRP A 75 2.72 -8.17 -1.91
CA TRP A 75 2.55 -9.39 -1.12
C TRP A 75 3.24 -10.61 -1.75
N GLN A 76 3.41 -10.61 -3.07
CA GLN A 76 4.22 -11.58 -3.81
C GLN A 76 5.73 -11.35 -3.68
N GLY A 77 6.17 -10.24 -3.07
CA GLY A 77 7.58 -9.84 -3.00
C GLY A 77 8.12 -9.19 -4.28
N ALA A 78 7.26 -8.91 -5.26
CA ALA A 78 7.61 -8.21 -6.50
C ALA A 78 7.65 -6.69 -6.29
N PHE A 79 8.50 -6.24 -5.36
CA PHE A 79 8.50 -4.86 -4.86
C PHE A 79 8.75 -3.81 -5.94
N LEU A 80 9.68 -4.04 -6.87
CA LEU A 80 9.96 -3.08 -7.95
C LEU A 80 8.73 -2.86 -8.83
N SER A 81 8.08 -3.94 -9.27
CA SER A 81 6.84 -3.84 -10.07
C SER A 81 5.68 -3.24 -9.27
N ALA A 82 5.61 -3.48 -7.96
CA ALA A 82 4.63 -2.85 -7.09
C ALA A 82 4.83 -1.33 -7.01
N GLU A 83 6.07 -0.88 -6.81
CA GLU A 83 6.43 0.54 -6.78
C GLU A 83 6.14 1.24 -8.12
N GLU A 84 6.49 0.61 -9.25
CA GLU A 84 6.14 1.13 -10.59
C GLU A 84 4.63 1.35 -10.76
N GLN A 85 3.80 0.39 -10.31
CA GLN A 85 2.35 0.55 -10.37
C GLN A 85 1.84 1.68 -9.48
N LEU A 86 2.49 1.93 -8.33
CA LEU A 86 2.12 3.02 -7.42
C LEU A 86 2.57 4.39 -7.95
N ASP A 87 3.70 4.46 -8.66
CA ASP A 87 4.15 5.67 -9.33
C ASP A 87 3.18 6.04 -10.46
N LEU A 88 2.80 5.08 -11.30
CA LEU A 88 1.76 5.28 -12.32
C LEU A 88 0.40 5.64 -11.68
N ALA A 89 0.05 5.07 -10.52
CA ALA A 89 -1.17 5.44 -9.82
C ALA A 89 -1.15 6.90 -9.36
N ALA A 90 0.00 7.40 -8.87
CA ALA A 90 0.14 8.79 -8.46
C ALA A 90 0.01 9.74 -9.67
N GLU A 91 0.62 9.41 -10.81
CA GLU A 91 0.49 10.20 -12.04
C GLU A 91 -0.97 10.31 -12.51
N GLU A 92 -1.72 9.20 -12.49
CA GLU A 92 -3.13 9.16 -12.90
C GLU A 92 -4.02 10.07 -12.05
N THR A 93 -3.70 10.29 -10.76
CA THR A 93 -4.44 11.25 -9.91
C THR A 93 -4.25 12.71 -10.34
N GLY A 94 -3.22 12.99 -11.14
CA GLY A 94 -2.92 14.32 -11.68
C GLY A 94 -3.54 14.61 -13.05
N LEU A 95 -4.16 13.63 -13.72
CA LEU A 95 -4.63 13.77 -15.10
C LEU A 95 -6.05 14.38 -15.24
N GLU A 96 -6.84 14.40 -14.17
CA GLU A 96 -8.15 15.07 -14.12
C GLU A 96 -8.07 16.37 -13.32
N ASP A 97 -8.91 16.56 -12.29
CA ASP A 97 -8.78 17.64 -11.32
C ASP A 97 -7.87 17.17 -10.17
N PRO A 98 -6.57 17.56 -10.15
CA PRO A 98 -5.62 17.16 -9.11
C PRO A 98 -5.95 17.76 -7.74
N THR A 99 -6.81 18.78 -7.68
CA THR A 99 -7.21 19.46 -6.45
C THR A 99 -8.54 18.97 -5.89
N SER A 100 -9.25 18.13 -6.64
CA SER A 100 -10.50 17.54 -6.19
C SER A 100 -10.29 16.69 -4.93
N PRO A 101 -11.25 16.68 -3.98
CA PRO A 101 -11.16 15.83 -2.79
C PRO A 101 -10.95 14.34 -3.11
N SER A 102 -11.53 13.84 -4.21
CA SER A 102 -11.34 12.47 -4.69
C SER A 102 -9.91 12.18 -5.13
N SER A 103 -9.31 13.04 -5.97
CA SER A 103 -7.93 12.87 -6.43
C SER A 103 -6.95 12.94 -5.27
N LEU A 104 -7.13 13.90 -4.37
CA LEU A 104 -6.29 14.06 -3.18
C LEU A 104 -6.41 12.87 -2.21
N SER A 105 -7.63 12.34 -2.01
CA SER A 105 -7.86 11.17 -1.17
C SER A 105 -7.18 9.92 -1.74
N VAL A 106 -7.31 9.70 -3.06
CA VAL A 106 -6.65 8.58 -3.76
C VAL A 106 -5.13 8.73 -3.73
N LEU A 107 -4.60 9.93 -3.99
CA LEU A 107 -3.16 10.18 -3.94
C LEU A 107 -2.58 9.95 -2.53
N ALA A 108 -3.29 10.38 -1.48
CA ALA A 108 -2.88 10.07 -0.11
C ALA A 108 -2.87 8.56 0.18
N ALA A 109 -3.85 7.80 -0.34
CA ALA A 109 -3.85 6.34 -0.27
C ALA A 109 -2.69 5.71 -1.04
N VAL A 110 -2.38 6.19 -2.25
CA VAL A 110 -1.23 5.75 -3.05
C VAL A 110 0.08 5.96 -2.29
N PHE A 111 0.30 7.14 -1.70
CA PHE A 111 1.49 7.38 -0.88
C PHE A 111 1.58 6.44 0.33
N GLN A 112 0.47 6.19 1.03
CA GLN A 112 0.50 5.25 2.15
C GLN A 112 0.85 3.83 1.69
N HIS A 113 0.29 3.36 0.57
CA HIS A 113 0.61 2.05 0.03
C HIS A 113 2.05 1.95 -0.47
N ARG A 114 2.58 3.01 -1.08
CA ARG A 114 3.99 3.09 -1.50
C ARG A 114 4.95 3.08 -0.30
N ALA A 115 4.59 3.76 0.78
CA ALA A 115 5.32 3.67 2.04
C ALA A 115 5.38 2.23 2.57
N LYS A 116 4.25 1.52 2.62
CA LYS A 116 4.19 0.11 3.07
C LYS A 116 5.02 -0.80 2.16
N CYS A 117 4.93 -0.64 0.85
CA CYS A 117 5.71 -1.43 -0.10
C CYS A 117 7.22 -1.21 0.07
N ARG A 118 7.66 0.05 0.15
CA ARG A 118 9.07 0.41 0.36
C ARG A 118 9.60 -0.06 1.71
N PHE A 119 8.76 -0.06 2.74
CA PHE A 119 9.09 -0.63 4.04
C PHE A 119 9.38 -2.13 3.95
N GLU A 120 8.48 -2.92 3.38
CA GLU A 120 8.72 -4.36 3.18
C GLU A 120 9.95 -4.62 2.29
N HIS A 121 10.14 -3.80 1.25
CA HIS A 121 11.31 -3.87 0.37
C HIS A 121 12.61 -3.56 1.13
N ALA A 122 12.59 -2.61 2.08
CA ALA A 122 13.72 -2.32 2.96
C ALA A 122 14.02 -3.50 3.89
N LEU A 123 13.00 -4.13 4.47
CA LEU A 123 13.17 -5.33 5.29
C LEU A 123 13.79 -6.48 4.47
N ALA A 124 13.32 -6.70 3.24
CA ALA A 124 13.88 -7.71 2.34
C ALA A 124 15.35 -7.41 1.98
N ALA A 125 15.69 -6.16 1.68
CA ALA A 125 17.07 -5.75 1.41
C ALA A 125 17.98 -5.93 2.64
N GLN A 126 17.47 -5.70 3.85
CA GLN A 126 18.20 -5.95 5.09
C GLN A 126 18.48 -7.44 5.28
N GLN A 127 17.50 -8.30 5.05
CA GLN A 127 17.65 -9.76 5.11
C GLN A 127 18.66 -10.29 4.07
N GLN A 128 18.78 -9.61 2.93
CA GLN A 128 19.74 -9.93 1.87
C GLN A 128 21.16 -9.37 2.13
N GLY A 129 21.37 -8.67 3.25
CA GLY A 129 22.68 -8.10 3.59
C GLY A 129 23.04 -6.84 2.80
N CYS A 130 22.06 -6.07 2.34
CA CYS A 130 22.25 -4.81 1.62
C CYS A 130 21.82 -3.59 2.47
N PRO A 131 22.58 -3.22 3.53
CA PRO A 131 22.16 -2.22 4.51
C PRO A 131 21.95 -0.81 3.93
N ASP A 132 22.80 -0.36 3.00
CA ASP A 132 22.64 0.96 2.37
C ASP A 132 21.36 1.04 1.54
N ALA A 133 21.07 -0.04 0.81
CA ALA A 133 19.90 -0.15 -0.04
C ALA A 133 18.62 -0.29 0.81
N ALA A 134 18.69 -0.96 1.97
CA ALA A 134 17.63 -0.97 2.96
C ALA A 134 17.40 0.43 3.55
N ALA A 135 18.48 1.16 3.82
CA ALA A 135 18.41 2.49 4.39
C ALA A 135 17.70 3.49 3.48
N GLN A 136 18.11 3.54 2.22
CA GLN A 136 17.52 4.41 1.23
C GLN A 136 16.01 4.14 1.05
N ARG A 137 15.61 2.86 0.98
CA ARG A 137 14.21 2.46 0.82
C ARG A 137 13.37 2.84 2.03
N TRP A 138 13.92 2.70 3.23
CA TRP A 138 13.23 3.07 4.45
C TRP A 138 13.01 4.58 4.55
N ASP A 139 14.00 5.39 4.16
CA ASP A 139 13.87 6.85 4.17
C ASP A 139 12.80 7.30 3.16
N ALA A 140 12.80 6.69 1.97
CA ALA A 140 11.75 6.90 0.97
C ALA A 140 10.36 6.45 1.47
N ALA A 141 10.28 5.35 2.22
CA ALA A 141 9.03 4.91 2.85
C ALA A 141 8.51 5.92 3.87
N LEU A 142 9.39 6.47 4.72
CA LEU A 142 9.03 7.46 5.73
C LEU A 142 8.58 8.77 5.09
N GLU A 143 9.24 9.21 4.01
CA GLU A 143 8.83 10.38 3.25
C GLU A 143 7.40 10.24 2.70
N ASP A 144 7.10 9.10 2.08
CA ASP A 144 5.75 8.82 1.56
C ASP A 144 4.70 8.75 2.67
N ALA A 145 5.02 8.12 3.79
CA ALA A 145 4.11 8.04 4.94
C ALA A 145 3.78 9.44 5.49
N ARG A 146 4.79 10.32 5.56
CA ARG A 146 4.61 11.71 5.98
C ARG A 146 3.75 12.50 4.98
N ARG A 147 3.96 12.32 3.68
CA ARG A 147 3.12 12.93 2.63
C ARG A 147 1.67 12.48 2.75
N ALA A 148 1.43 11.17 2.90
CA ALA A 148 0.09 10.63 3.09
C ALA A 148 -0.60 11.21 4.34
N LEU A 149 0.12 11.27 5.48
CA LEU A 149 -0.41 11.86 6.71
C LEU A 149 -0.74 13.34 6.54
N PHE A 150 0.19 14.12 5.99
CA PHE A 150 -0.01 15.55 5.75
C PHE A 150 -1.25 15.82 4.91
N MET A 151 -1.43 15.09 3.81
CA MET A 151 -2.59 15.26 2.94
C MET A 151 -3.90 14.99 3.68
N ARG A 152 -3.96 13.93 4.50
CA ARG A 152 -5.18 13.56 5.22
C ARG A 152 -5.52 14.54 6.34
N GLU A 153 -4.53 15.00 7.10
CA GLU A 153 -4.74 15.94 8.20
C GLU A 153 -5.06 17.36 7.73
N ARG A 154 -4.45 17.82 6.63
CA ARG A 154 -4.54 19.22 6.20
C ARG A 154 -5.61 19.49 5.15
N LEU A 155 -5.96 18.50 4.34
CA LEU A 155 -6.88 18.70 3.23
C LEU A 155 -8.31 18.23 3.55
N GLY A 156 -8.54 17.61 4.71
CA GLY A 156 -9.87 17.18 5.15
C GLY A 156 -10.50 16.07 4.27
N VAL A 157 -9.67 15.33 3.54
CA VAL A 157 -10.08 14.33 2.53
C VAL A 157 -10.17 12.89 3.07
N ALA A 158 -10.14 12.73 4.39
CA ALA A 158 -10.08 11.44 5.07
C ALA A 158 -10.87 11.44 6.38
N ASP A 159 -11.37 10.28 6.77
CA ASP A 159 -11.95 10.04 8.09
C ASP A 159 -10.87 9.81 9.16
N GLU A 160 -11.28 9.81 10.43
CA GLU A 160 -10.35 9.60 11.55
C GLU A 160 -9.66 8.23 11.49
N ALA A 161 -10.31 7.20 10.94
CA ALA A 161 -9.71 5.88 10.81
C ALA A 161 -8.52 5.88 9.83
N ALA A 162 -8.65 6.55 8.68
CA ALA A 162 -7.59 6.72 7.71
C ALA A 162 -6.46 7.63 8.23
N ILE A 163 -6.78 8.66 9.03
CA ILE A 163 -5.78 9.49 9.71
C ILE A 163 -5.01 8.66 10.76
N ALA A 164 -5.72 7.92 11.61
CA ALA A 164 -5.12 7.05 12.61
C ALA A 164 -4.19 6.00 11.97
N SER A 165 -4.62 5.40 10.85
CA SER A 165 -3.80 4.48 10.07
C SER A 165 -2.52 5.14 9.54
N SER A 166 -2.60 6.38 9.00
CA SER A 166 -1.40 7.13 8.60
C SER A 166 -0.46 7.42 9.75
N ARG A 167 -0.99 7.82 10.91
CA ARG A 167 -0.19 8.08 12.13
C ARG A 167 0.53 6.82 12.58
N GLN A 168 -0.14 5.66 12.56
CA GLN A 168 0.48 4.36 12.87
C GLN A 168 1.62 4.04 11.90
N THR A 169 1.43 4.22 10.58
CA THR A 169 2.49 4.00 9.58
C THR A 169 3.70 4.91 9.83
N VAL A 170 3.49 6.22 10.06
CA VAL A 170 4.59 7.15 10.36
C VAL A 170 5.30 6.79 11.66
N ALA A 171 4.55 6.49 12.72
CA ALA A 171 5.11 6.10 14.01
C ALA A 171 5.97 4.83 13.87
N ARG A 172 5.52 3.83 13.11
CA ARG A 172 6.27 2.60 12.86
C ARG A 172 7.59 2.88 12.13
N LEU A 173 7.52 3.64 11.04
CA LEU A 173 8.70 3.97 10.21
C LEU A 173 9.71 4.87 10.94
N SER A 174 9.24 5.70 11.87
CA SER A 174 10.10 6.61 12.64
C SER A 174 10.89 5.90 13.76
N ARG A 175 10.51 4.67 14.16
CA ARG A 175 11.19 3.92 15.24
C ARG A 175 12.59 3.41 14.89
N ARG A 176 13.04 3.57 13.63
CA ARG A 176 14.36 3.12 13.16
C ARG A 176 15.52 3.66 14.01
N ASP A 177 15.37 4.85 14.58
CA ASP A 177 16.39 5.48 15.42
C ASP A 177 16.57 4.84 16.81
N LEU A 178 15.64 3.99 17.27
CA LEU A 178 15.69 3.45 18.64
C LEU A 178 16.48 2.13 18.77
N ALA A 179 16.81 1.45 17.67
CA ALA A 179 17.56 0.19 17.69
C ALA A 179 19.03 0.33 17.26
N ALA A 180 19.38 1.38 16.52
CA ALA A 180 20.75 1.64 16.07
C ALA A 180 21.64 2.33 17.14
N GLY A 181 21.07 2.77 18.26
CA GLY A 181 21.76 3.46 19.35
C GLY A 181 22.07 2.64 20.60
N ALA A 182 21.72 1.35 20.63
CA ALA A 182 21.99 0.48 21.78
C ALA A 182 23.20 -0.43 21.50
N THR A 183 24.40 0.17 21.41
CA THR A 183 25.63 -0.58 21.64
C THR A 183 25.75 -0.82 23.15
N PRO A 184 25.78 -2.08 23.64
CA PRO A 184 26.17 -2.33 25.01
C PRO A 184 27.68 -2.06 25.14
N SER A 185 28.06 -1.02 25.89
CA SER A 185 29.41 -0.94 26.45
C SER A 185 29.54 -2.01 27.52
N ALA A 186 30.44 -2.97 27.28
CA ALA A 186 31.12 -3.74 28.31
C ALA A 186 32.60 -3.83 27.92
#